data_AF-A0A7Y6I1J6-F1
#
_entry.id   AF-A0A7Y6I1J6-F1
#
_cell.length_a   1.000
_cell.length_b   1.000
_cell.length_c   1.000
_cell.angle_alpha   90.00
_cell.angle_beta   90.00
_cell.angle_gamma   90.00
#
_symmetry.space_group_name_H-M   'P 1'
#
loop_
_entity.id
_entity.type
_entity.pdbx_description
1 polymer ?
#
loop_
_entity_poly.entity_id
_entity_poly.type
_entity_poly.pdbx_seq_one_letter_code
_entity_poly.pdbx_strand_id
1 'polypeptide(L)'
;MHATTDRRRTGRRGVAPLPVGTVQLDWSLDQGQTWSTSGTLQAPTDQLDKATRMLLLTCMTMTGSTGYALWRVSGWPTTEPNGPPTVILHSDGRVP
;
A
#
# COMPACT_ATOMS: atom_id res chain seq x y z
N MET A 1 -48.55 30.48 17.06
CA MET A 1 -47.50 31.20 17.83
C MET A 1 -46.49 30.16 18.30
N HIS A 2 -45.22 30.37 17.95
CA HIS A 2 -43.95 29.92 18.59
C HIS A 2 -43.95 28.62 19.44
N ALA A 3 -43.03 27.68 19.27
CA ALA A 3 -41.59 27.87 19.03
C ALA A 3 -40.96 26.68 18.30
N THR A 4 -40.18 27.00 17.28
CA THR A 4 -39.22 26.13 16.61
C THR A 4 -38.00 25.97 17.53
N THR A 5 -37.85 24.82 18.17
CA THR A 5 -36.59 24.51 18.88
C THR A 5 -35.57 24.02 17.85
N ASP A 6 -34.81 24.98 17.34
CA ASP A 6 -33.57 24.79 16.60
C ASP A 6 -32.56 24.03 17.49
N ARG A 7 -32.51 22.71 17.36
CA ARG A 7 -31.35 21.92 17.78
C ARG A 7 -30.30 22.07 16.69
N ARG A 8 -29.51 23.15 16.76
CA ARG A 8 -28.15 23.19 16.21
C ARG A 8 -27.32 22.12 16.90
N ARG A 9 -27.49 20.88 16.46
CA ARG A 9 -26.50 19.84 16.62
C ARG A 9 -25.40 20.21 15.63
N THR A 10 -24.41 20.95 16.12
CA THR A 10 -23.10 21.12 15.47
C THR A 10 -22.49 19.73 15.30
N GLY A 11 -22.92 19.04 14.25
CA GLY A 11 -22.33 17.82 13.78
C GLY A 11 -20.94 18.17 13.31
N ARG A 12 -19.94 17.82 14.11
CA ARG A 12 -18.59 17.57 13.63
C ARG A 12 -18.79 16.68 12.40
N ARG A 13 -18.60 17.24 11.19
CA ARG A 13 -18.67 16.47 9.95
C ARG A 13 -17.71 15.31 10.13
N GLY A 14 -18.26 14.13 10.43
CA GLY A 14 -17.48 12.91 10.47
C GLY A 14 -16.99 12.71 9.05
N VAL A 15 -15.72 13.01 8.81
CA VAL A 15 -15.06 12.57 7.58
C VAL A 15 -15.19 11.06 7.63
N ALA A 16 -15.98 10.50 6.71
CA ALA A 16 -16.04 9.05 6.57
C ALA A 16 -14.60 8.55 6.44
N PRO A 17 -14.20 7.49 7.16
CA PRO A 17 -12.86 6.96 7.01
C PRO A 17 -12.63 6.67 5.53
N LEU A 18 -11.52 7.20 5.00
CA LEU A 18 -11.15 6.95 3.62
C LEU A 18 -11.02 5.44 3.43
N PRO A 19 -11.48 4.88 2.29
CA PRO A 19 -11.23 3.49 1.98
C PRO A 19 -9.72 3.25 2.05
N VAL A 20 -9.34 2.19 2.75
CA VAL A 20 -7.95 1.75 2.90
C VAL A 20 -7.70 0.55 2.02
N GLY A 21 -6.44 0.38 1.65
CA GLY A 21 -5.90 -0.80 0.98
C GLY A 21 -4.60 -1.24 1.62
N THR A 22 -4.20 -2.45 1.29
CA THR A 22 -2.93 -3.04 1.73
C THR A 22 -1.93 -2.96 0.60
N VAL A 23 -0.70 -2.58 0.94
CA VAL A 23 0.48 -2.72 0.10
C VAL A 23 1.37 -3.77 0.74
N GLN A 24 1.79 -4.78 -0.02
CA GLN A 24 2.69 -5.84 0.43
C GLN A 24 4.02 -5.76 -0.32
N LEU A 25 5.10 -5.87 0.44
CA LEU A 25 6.46 -6.01 -0.06
C LEU A 25 6.89 -7.48 0.00
N ASP A 26 7.28 -8.01 -1.14
CA ASP A 26 7.89 -9.32 -1.26
C ASP A 26 9.29 -9.21 -1.86
N TRP A 27 10.15 -10.15 -1.49
CA TRP A 27 11.49 -10.31 -2.05
C TRP A 27 11.75 -11.75 -2.46
N SER A 28 12.71 -11.92 -3.36
CA SER A 28 13.16 -13.22 -3.82
C SER A 28 14.68 -13.21 -4.02
N LEU A 29 15.34 -14.28 -3.57
CA LEU A 29 16.79 -14.52 -3.76
C LEU A 29 17.08 -15.53 -4.87
N ASP A 30 16.06 -16.22 -5.37
CA ASP A 30 16.16 -17.28 -6.38
C ASP A 30 15.53 -16.86 -7.72
N GLN A 31 15.66 -15.57 -8.05
CA GLN A 31 15.18 -14.99 -9.30
C GLN A 31 13.67 -15.15 -9.53
N GLY A 32 12.90 -15.07 -8.44
CA GLY A 32 11.44 -15.05 -8.48
C GLY A 32 10.78 -16.42 -8.40
N GLN A 33 11.54 -17.47 -8.12
CA GLN A 33 10.96 -18.81 -7.93
C GLN A 33 10.24 -18.93 -6.58
N THR A 34 10.83 -18.39 -5.51
CA THR A 34 10.20 -18.28 -4.20
C THR A 34 10.16 -16.82 -3.75
N TRP A 35 9.07 -16.48 -3.05
CA TRP A 35 8.82 -15.13 -2.56
C TRP A 35 8.63 -15.15 -1.06
N SER A 36 9.32 -14.25 -0.37
CA SER A 36 9.16 -14.02 1.06
C SER A 36 8.60 -12.63 1.29
N THR A 37 7.57 -12.54 2.13
CA THR A 37 6.96 -11.25 2.49
C THR A 37 7.83 -10.54 3.52
N SER A 38 8.30 -9.34 3.19
CA SER A 38 9.03 -8.49 4.13
C SER A 38 8.10 -7.67 5.02
N GLY A 39 6.90 -7.33 4.55
CA GLY A 39 5.93 -6.59 5.35
C GLY A 39 4.75 -6.07 4.55
N THR A 40 3.78 -5.51 5.29
CA THR A 40 2.59 -4.87 4.74
C THR A 40 2.40 -3.47 5.31
N LEU A 41 1.84 -2.59 4.49
CA LEU A 41 1.50 -1.21 4.83
C LEU A 41 0.03 -0.97 4.49
N GLN A 42 -0.70 -0.29 5.37
CA GLN A 42 -2.03 0.23 5.05
C GLN A 42 -1.90 1.63 4.46
N ALA A 43 -2.56 1.88 3.34
CA ALA A 43 -2.59 3.18 2.69
C ALA A 43 -4.01 3.49 2.20
N PRO A 44 -4.40 4.77 2.09
CA PRO A 44 -5.63 5.14 1.38
C PRO A 44 -5.66 4.53 -0.03
N THR A 45 -6.81 4.04 -0.47
CA THR A 45 -6.93 3.32 -1.75
C THR A 45 -6.50 4.18 -2.94
N ASP A 46 -6.75 5.49 -2.89
CA ASP A 46 -6.33 6.47 -3.91
C ASP A 46 -4.81 6.76 -3.91
N GLN A 47 -4.09 6.27 -2.90
CA GLN A 47 -2.64 6.42 -2.75
C GLN A 47 -1.87 5.11 -2.93
N LEU A 48 -2.54 3.99 -3.25
CA LEU A 48 -1.88 2.69 -3.41
C LEU A 48 -0.70 2.75 -4.39
N ASP A 49 -0.86 3.36 -5.57
CA ASP A 49 0.23 3.50 -6.54
C ASP A 49 1.43 4.28 -5.97
N LYS A 50 1.18 5.38 -5.25
CA LYS A 50 2.25 6.18 -4.62
C LYS A 50 2.95 5.38 -3.53
N ALA A 51 2.20 4.69 -2.68
CA ALA A 51 2.73 3.86 -1.62
C ALA A 51 3.57 2.70 -2.19
N THR A 52 3.06 2.02 -3.21
CA THR A 52 3.78 0.94 -3.91
C THR A 52 5.10 1.43 -4.51
N ARG A 53 5.10 2.58 -5.19
CA ARG A 53 6.32 3.18 -5.77
C ARG A 53 7.33 3.58 -4.71
N MET A 54 6.89 4.25 -3.64
CA MET A 54 7.75 4.69 -2.54
C MET A 54 8.42 3.49 -1.85
N LEU A 55 7.67 2.42 -1.61
CA LEU A 55 8.19 1.21 -1.00
C LEU A 55 9.23 0.55 -1.91
N LEU A 56 8.92 0.39 -3.20
CA LEU A 56 9.83 -0.24 -4.16
C LEU A 56 11.14 0.56 -4.32
N LEU A 57 11.05 1.90 -4.40
CA LEU A 57 12.22 2.78 -4.44
C LEU A 57 13.09 2.62 -3.19
N THR A 58 12.46 2.55 -2.00
CA THR A 58 13.18 2.34 -0.73
C THR A 58 13.95 1.02 -0.76
N CYS A 59 13.32 -0.06 -1.22
CA CYS A 59 13.96 -1.37 -1.36
C CYS A 59 15.14 -1.33 -2.34
N MET A 60 14.98 -0.70 -3.50
CA MET A 60 16.09 -0.54 -4.45
C MET A 60 17.28 0.20 -3.83
N THR A 61 17.04 1.23 -3.03
CA THR A 61 18.14 1.95 -2.33
C THR A 61 18.82 1.13 -1.24
N MET A 62 18.12 0.19 -0.60
CA MET A 62 18.71 -0.72 0.41
C MET A 62 19.50 -1.87 -0.23
N THR A 63 19.08 -2.34 -1.40
CA THR A 63 19.67 -3.50 -2.09
C THR A 63 21.12 -3.28 -2.53
N GLY A 64 21.56 -2.02 -2.64
CA GLY A 64 22.96 -1.66 -2.85
C GLY A 64 23.92 -2.16 -1.74
N SER A 65 23.39 -2.70 -0.62
CA SER A 65 24.17 -3.23 0.50
C SER A 65 24.08 -4.75 0.71
N THR A 66 23.15 -5.46 0.05
CA THR A 66 22.80 -6.86 0.41
C THR A 66 22.82 -7.88 -0.74
N GLY A 67 23.12 -7.49 -1.97
CA GLY A 67 23.25 -8.40 -3.12
C GLY A 67 21.93 -8.65 -3.88
N TYR A 68 21.97 -9.56 -4.88
CA TYR A 68 20.93 -9.80 -5.89
C TYR A 68 19.58 -10.28 -5.32
N ALA A 69 18.75 -9.37 -4.83
CA ALA A 69 17.37 -9.64 -4.48
C ALA A 69 16.42 -9.01 -5.50
N LEU A 70 15.47 -9.79 -6.03
CA LEU A 70 14.32 -9.24 -6.73
C LEU A 70 13.33 -8.72 -5.70
N TRP A 71 12.73 -7.58 -6.00
CA TRP A 71 11.68 -7.01 -5.17
C TRP A 71 10.40 -6.88 -5.96
N ARG A 72 9.28 -7.16 -5.30
CA ARG A 72 7.95 -6.94 -5.82
C ARG A 72 7.14 -6.21 -4.77
N VAL A 73 6.42 -5.18 -5.19
CA VAL A 73 5.44 -4.51 -4.34
C VAL A 73 4.07 -4.63 -4.99
N SER A 74 3.11 -5.14 -4.24
CA SER A 74 1.73 -5.35 -4.71
C SER A 74 0.77 -4.53 -3.84
N GLY A 75 -0.26 -3.94 -4.43
CA GLY A 75 -1.27 -3.15 -3.72
C GLY A 75 -2.68 -3.59 -4.07
N TRP A 76 -3.56 -3.71 -3.07
CA TRP A 76 -4.97 -4.06 -3.23
C TRP A 76 -5.87 -3.30 -2.24
N PRO A 77 -7.11 -2.96 -2.62
CA PRO A 77 -8.10 -2.42 -1.69
C PRO A 77 -8.45 -3.42 -0.59
N THR A 78 -8.70 -2.97 0.64
CA THR A 78 -9.06 -3.85 1.77
C THR A 78 -10.43 -4.52 1.59
N THR A 79 -11.27 -3.99 0.70
CA THR A 79 -12.53 -4.63 0.30
C THR A 79 -12.32 -5.88 -0.55
N GLU A 80 -11.14 -6.06 -1.16
CA GLU A 80 -10.80 -7.21 -2.00
C GLU A 80 -9.41 -7.77 -1.67
N PRO A 81 -9.17 -8.21 -0.42
CA PRO A 81 -7.83 -8.61 0.02
C PRO A 81 -7.33 -9.92 -0.57
N ASN A 82 -8.25 -10.70 -1.16
CA ASN A 82 -7.96 -11.97 -1.83
C ASN A 82 -8.08 -11.86 -3.36
N GLY A 83 -8.30 -10.65 -3.90
CA GLY A 83 -8.35 -10.39 -5.34
C GLY A 83 -6.96 -10.23 -5.95
N PRO A 84 -6.83 -10.23 -7.30
CA PRO A 84 -5.58 -9.85 -7.94
C PRO A 84 -5.25 -8.40 -7.54
N PRO A 85 -3.97 -8.09 -7.25
CA PRO A 85 -3.57 -6.74 -6.89
C PRO A 85 -3.87 -5.74 -8.00
N THR A 86 -4.29 -4.54 -7.61
CA THR A 86 -4.58 -3.43 -8.54
C THR A 86 -3.30 -2.79 -9.06
N VAL A 87 -2.21 -2.83 -8.30
CA VAL A 87 -0.90 -2.34 -8.70
C VAL A 87 0.15 -3.40 -8.34
N ILE A 88 1.02 -3.73 -9.30
CA ILE A 88 2.22 -4.53 -9.05
C ILE A 88 3.41 -3.83 -9.68
N LEU A 89 4.48 -3.63 -8.92
CA LEU A 89 5.76 -3.14 -9.44
C LEU A 89 6.87 -4.11 -9.09
N HIS A 90 7.81 -4.27 -10.00
CA HIS A 90 8.96 -5.16 -9.86
C HIS A 90 10.26 -4.36 -10.00
N SER A 91 11.27 -4.75 -9.23
CA SER A 91 12.67 -4.37 -9.45
C SER A 91 13.44 -5.60 -9.89
N ASP A 92 14.29 -5.45 -10.91
CA ASP A 92 15.10 -6.51 -11.50
C ASP A 92 16.41 -6.78 -10.73
N GLY A 93 16.65 -6.10 -9.61
CA GLY A 93 17.65 -6.47 -8.59
C GLY A 93 19.10 -6.56 -9.04
N ARG A 94 19.41 -6.28 -10.31
CA ARG A 94 20.75 -6.33 -10.87
C ARG A 94 21.48 -5.02 -10.54
N VAL A 95 22.16 -5.01 -9.41
CA VAL A 95 23.22 -4.05 -9.15
C VAL A 95 24.48 -4.56 -9.87
N PRO A 96 25.14 -3.75 -10.74
CA PRO A 96 26.37 -4.15 -11.43
C PRO A 96 27.54 -4.40 -10.47
#